data_AF-A0A1X6MUH7-F1
#
_entry.id   AF-A0A1X6MUH7-F1
#
_cell.length_a   1.000
_cell.length_b   1.000
_cell.length_c   1.000
_cell.angle_alpha   90.00
_cell.angle_beta   90.00
_cell.angle_gamma   90.00
#
_symmetry.space_group_name_H-M   'P 1'
#
loop_
_entity.id
_entity.type
_entity.pdbx_description
1 polymer ?
#
loop_
_entity_poly.entity_id
_entity_poly.type
_entity_poly.pdbx_seq_one_letter_code
_entity_poly.pdbx_strand_id
1 'polypeptide(L)'
;MDLVSSAAILALLLERSPDCPIPAAVVHDFYNATEKLNNPELAEAVYSASRTARERGGQSLPPPRGNTLMWFVSHLVNRSKNVHTARELATQLVEDKVAIPLAHCGRIIALFAVQGFASQARALWERYADSADATERRYVVGHSAAMLRLVSLFTNLSKWAHSRAPAPGSAAAISEGVSVSKNVQEKDKTENDFWAFAERVYDAFRETRQPLRRAHHFDVNALARASFILGRVTPGLAALRLLLARRSAPDLHDVNVALTLLAEHAPHAAARLVVGMARRGLRADAASFGTVIHHAAVHGDGALVGALIRRARAVGVPLSYKTLGTLLRRVFEEGGEGETREAACGRLRRVLALVDALVGVRQVPSPEMGRDCVVVALRADNARAAFGFWRLMVDGKAEWGDTAQVQLRRAIAGKVRREWGAGLLQGPGARAMLRMLGERVAAGATPTGEGGGRRDGG
;
A
#
# COMPACT_ATOMS: atom_id res chain seq x y z
N MET A 1 -29.82 21.76 -13.63
CA MET A 1 -29.84 21.04 -12.34
C MET A 1 -28.41 21.02 -11.82
N ASP A 2 -28.19 21.31 -10.54
CA ASP A 2 -26.86 21.22 -9.91
C ASP A 2 -26.43 19.74 -9.81
N LEU A 3 -25.13 19.47 -10.00
CA LEU A 3 -24.55 18.12 -9.90
C LEU A 3 -24.76 17.49 -8.53
N VAL A 4 -24.75 18.29 -7.45
CA VAL A 4 -24.98 17.78 -6.10
C VAL A 4 -26.41 17.25 -5.99
N SER A 5 -27.39 17.99 -6.52
CA SER A 5 -28.78 17.53 -6.58
C SER A 5 -28.92 16.27 -7.45
N SER A 6 -28.26 16.22 -8.62
CA SER A 6 -28.29 15.03 -9.47
C SER A 6 -27.69 13.81 -8.78
N ALA A 7 -26.56 13.96 -8.07
CA ALA A 7 -25.95 12.88 -7.30
C ALA A 7 -26.88 12.37 -6.19
N ALA A 8 -27.51 13.29 -5.45
CA ALA A 8 -28.46 12.96 -4.39
C ALA A 8 -29.70 12.24 -4.93
N ILE A 9 -30.25 12.70 -6.07
CA ILE A 9 -31.40 12.04 -6.72
C ILE A 9 -31.03 10.63 -7.16
N LEU A 10 -29.87 10.44 -7.81
CA LEU A 10 -29.42 9.10 -8.22
C LEU A 10 -29.24 8.17 -7.01
N ALA A 11 -28.62 8.65 -5.93
CA ALA A 11 -28.45 7.86 -4.70
C ALA A 11 -29.81 7.50 -4.06
N LEU A 12 -30.75 8.44 -4.00
CA LEU A 12 -32.09 8.21 -3.47
C LEU A 12 -32.89 7.22 -4.31
N LEU A 13 -32.80 7.29 -5.65
CA LEU A 13 -33.45 6.33 -6.54
C LEU A 13 -32.90 4.91 -6.30
N LEU A 14 -31.58 4.77 -6.17
CA LEU A 14 -30.93 3.48 -5.87
C LEU A 14 -31.33 2.91 -4.50
N GLU A 15 -31.54 3.76 -3.50
CA GLU A 15 -31.91 3.33 -2.15
C GLU A 15 -33.40 3.03 -1.99
N ARG A 16 -34.27 3.87 -2.56
CA ARG A 16 -35.73 3.83 -2.31
C ARG A 16 -36.55 3.18 -3.41
N SER A 17 -36.00 3.04 -4.62
CA SER A 17 -36.72 2.54 -5.78
C SER A 17 -35.82 1.63 -6.63
N PRO A 18 -35.38 0.47 -6.08
CA PRO A 18 -34.45 -0.43 -6.78
C PRO A 18 -35.00 -0.97 -8.10
N ASP A 19 -36.33 -0.98 -8.26
CA ASP A 19 -37.04 -1.42 -9.48
C ASP A 19 -37.19 -0.33 -10.54
N CYS A 20 -36.84 0.93 -10.24
CA CYS A 20 -36.93 2.03 -11.19
C CYS A 20 -35.70 2.01 -12.12
N PRO A 21 -35.85 1.66 -13.42
CA PRO A 21 -34.71 1.53 -14.31
C PRO A 21 -34.10 2.91 -14.58
N ILE A 22 -32.84 3.09 -14.17
CA ILE A 22 -32.09 4.32 -14.49
C ILE A 22 -31.42 4.13 -15.87
N PRO A 23 -31.73 4.96 -16.88
CA PRO A 23 -31.13 4.82 -18.21
C PRO A 23 -29.61 5.02 -18.18
N ALA A 24 -28.87 4.12 -18.83
CA ALA A 24 -27.41 4.17 -18.88
C ALA A 24 -26.86 5.50 -19.44
N ALA A 25 -27.56 6.12 -20.41
CA ALA A 25 -27.20 7.40 -20.98
C ALA A 25 -27.15 8.52 -19.91
N VAL A 26 -28.15 8.57 -19.02
CA VAL A 26 -28.22 9.57 -17.93
C VAL A 26 -27.05 9.40 -16.96
N VAL A 27 -26.70 8.16 -16.64
CA VAL A 27 -25.56 7.84 -15.76
C VAL A 27 -24.24 8.26 -16.41
N HIS A 28 -24.07 8.01 -17.70
CA HIS A 28 -22.86 8.42 -18.43
C HIS A 28 -22.77 9.95 -18.56
N ASP A 29 -23.89 10.64 -18.82
CA ASP A 29 -23.92 12.11 -18.85
C ASP A 29 -23.57 12.72 -17.49
N PHE A 30 -24.04 12.11 -16.39
CA PHE A 30 -23.64 12.48 -15.05
C PHE A 30 -22.12 12.34 -14.85
N TYR A 31 -21.52 11.18 -15.19
CA TYR A 31 -20.07 11.00 -15.06
C TYR A 31 -19.29 12.00 -15.92
N ASN A 32 -19.70 12.22 -17.16
CA ASN A 32 -19.05 13.17 -18.07
C ASN A 32 -19.14 14.61 -17.52
N ALA A 33 -20.28 14.98 -16.93
CA ALA A 33 -20.44 16.29 -16.30
C ALA A 33 -19.55 16.43 -15.05
N THR A 34 -19.43 15.38 -14.23
CA THR A 34 -18.51 15.40 -13.07
C THR A 34 -17.04 15.48 -13.46
N GLU A 35 -16.63 14.84 -14.57
CA GLU A 35 -15.27 14.97 -15.11
C GLU A 35 -15.00 16.39 -15.61
N LYS A 36 -15.91 16.95 -16.42
CA LYS A 36 -15.80 18.32 -16.94
C LYS A 36 -15.69 19.36 -15.82
N LEU A 37 -16.42 19.16 -14.73
CA LEU A 37 -16.40 20.05 -13.55
C LEU A 37 -15.38 19.63 -12.48
N ASN A 38 -14.57 18.60 -12.76
CA ASN A 38 -13.54 18.06 -11.86
C ASN A 38 -14.05 17.80 -10.42
N ASN A 39 -15.24 17.21 -10.31
CA ASN A 39 -15.90 16.82 -9.06
C ASN A 39 -15.94 15.29 -8.91
N PRO A 40 -14.79 14.61 -8.80
CA PRO A 40 -14.74 13.16 -8.72
C PRO A 40 -15.38 12.57 -7.47
N GLU A 41 -15.50 13.34 -6.39
CA GLU A 41 -16.13 12.92 -5.14
C GLU A 41 -17.62 12.59 -5.35
N LEU A 42 -18.31 13.31 -6.24
CA LEU A 42 -19.71 13.03 -6.59
C LEU A 42 -19.85 11.77 -7.45
N ALA A 43 -18.92 11.56 -8.39
CA ALA A 43 -18.86 10.33 -9.18
C ALA A 43 -18.62 9.11 -8.28
N GLU A 44 -17.72 9.24 -7.31
CA GLU A 44 -17.41 8.19 -6.34
C GLU A 44 -18.61 7.87 -5.44
N ALA A 45 -19.32 8.90 -4.95
CA ALA A 45 -20.51 8.72 -4.13
C ALA A 45 -21.62 7.95 -4.86
N VAL A 46 -21.96 8.36 -6.10
CA VAL A 46 -22.97 7.68 -6.92
C VAL A 46 -22.55 6.26 -7.29
N TYR A 47 -21.28 6.07 -7.66
CA TYR A 47 -20.77 4.74 -7.98
C TYR A 47 -20.85 3.81 -6.77
N SER A 48 -20.42 4.26 -5.58
CA SER A 48 -20.46 3.48 -4.33
C SER A 48 -21.90 3.14 -3.91
N ALA A 49 -22.82 4.10 -4.02
CA ALA A 49 -24.24 3.86 -3.78
C ALA A 49 -24.80 2.77 -4.71
N SER A 50 -24.38 2.77 -5.99
CA SER A 50 -24.81 1.74 -6.95
C SER A 50 -24.29 0.35 -6.61
N ARG A 51 -23.09 0.25 -6.01
CA ARG A 51 -22.53 -1.04 -5.56
C ARG A 51 -23.27 -1.57 -4.35
N THR A 52 -23.52 -0.70 -3.36
CA THR A 52 -24.33 -1.03 -2.19
C THR A 52 -25.75 -1.48 -2.59
N ALA A 53 -26.36 -0.84 -3.59
CA ALA A 53 -27.67 -1.24 -4.11
C ALA A 53 -27.64 -2.62 -4.77
N ARG A 54 -26.59 -2.93 -5.57
CA ARG A 54 -26.40 -4.25 -6.18
C ARG A 54 -26.32 -5.37 -5.15
N GLU A 55 -25.61 -5.15 -4.04
CA GLU A 55 -25.50 -6.14 -2.96
C GLU A 55 -26.84 -6.45 -2.28
N ARG A 56 -27.77 -5.48 -2.29
CA ARG A 56 -29.14 -5.65 -1.79
C ARG A 56 -30.11 -6.22 -2.84
N GLY A 57 -29.59 -6.67 -4.00
CA GLY A 57 -30.40 -7.18 -5.10
C GLY A 57 -30.99 -6.11 -6.03
N GLY A 58 -30.58 -4.84 -5.89
CA GLY A 58 -31.01 -3.74 -6.75
C GLY A 58 -30.23 -3.61 -8.06
N GLN A 59 -30.60 -2.62 -8.89
CA GLN A 59 -29.94 -2.35 -10.17
C GLN A 59 -28.47 -1.90 -9.98
N SER A 60 -27.57 -2.51 -10.76
CA SER A 60 -26.17 -2.08 -10.90
C SER A 60 -26.04 -1.01 -11.97
N LEU A 61 -25.59 0.20 -11.61
CA LEU A 61 -25.27 1.24 -12.61
C LEU A 61 -24.04 0.87 -13.46
N PRO A 62 -23.99 1.31 -14.74
CA PRO A 62 -22.79 1.12 -15.57
C PRO A 62 -21.63 2.00 -15.08
N PRO A 63 -20.37 1.58 -15.26
CA PRO A 63 -19.21 2.41 -14.91
C PRO A 63 -19.03 3.56 -15.92
N PRO A 64 -18.17 4.55 -15.62
CA PRO A 64 -17.76 5.55 -16.60
C PRO A 64 -17.14 4.88 -17.84
N ARG A 65 -17.20 5.56 -19.00
CA ARG A 65 -16.65 5.07 -20.28
C ARG A 65 -15.61 6.03 -20.84
N GLY A 66 -14.88 5.61 -21.87
CA GLY A 66 -13.96 6.50 -22.59
C GLY A 66 -12.85 7.09 -21.71
N ASN A 67 -12.59 8.39 -21.86
CA ASN A 67 -11.60 9.11 -21.07
C ASN A 67 -12.04 9.27 -19.60
N THR A 68 -13.35 9.41 -19.37
CA THR A 68 -13.98 9.50 -18.05
C THR A 68 -13.63 8.31 -17.16
N LEU A 69 -13.50 7.11 -17.76
CA LEU A 69 -13.05 5.92 -17.05
C LEU A 69 -11.62 6.05 -16.51
N MET A 70 -10.69 6.50 -17.36
CA MET A 70 -9.29 6.70 -16.96
C MET A 70 -9.15 7.79 -15.89
N TRP A 71 -9.92 8.88 -16.00
CA TRP A 71 -10.02 9.93 -14.99
C TRP A 71 -10.51 9.37 -13.66
N PHE A 72 -11.61 8.62 -13.67
CA PHE A 72 -12.22 8.07 -12.46
C PHE A 72 -11.33 7.02 -11.78
N VAL A 73 -10.75 6.09 -12.55
CA VAL A 73 -9.75 5.13 -12.02
C VAL A 73 -8.57 5.86 -11.41
N SER A 74 -8.07 6.92 -12.05
CA SER A 74 -6.97 7.72 -11.50
C SER A 74 -7.32 8.39 -10.18
N HIS A 75 -8.54 8.92 -10.05
CA HIS A 75 -9.04 9.51 -8.81
C HIS A 75 -9.12 8.47 -7.69
N LEU A 76 -9.78 7.34 -7.92
CA LEU A 76 -9.94 6.28 -6.91
C LEU A 76 -8.58 5.76 -6.41
N VAL A 77 -7.64 5.57 -7.34
CA VAL A 77 -6.32 4.98 -7.04
C VAL A 77 -5.35 5.98 -6.41
N ASN A 78 -5.30 7.23 -6.89
CA ASN A 78 -4.27 8.19 -6.50
C ASN A 78 -4.75 9.25 -5.51
N ARG A 79 -6.01 9.67 -5.59
CA ARG A 79 -6.55 10.82 -4.84
C ARG A 79 -7.40 10.39 -3.64
N SER A 80 -8.52 9.69 -3.86
CA SER A 80 -9.37 9.24 -2.73
C SER A 80 -8.73 8.08 -1.96
N LYS A 81 -7.93 7.27 -2.65
CA LYS A 81 -7.32 6.03 -2.11
C LYS A 81 -8.39 5.07 -1.56
N ASN A 82 -9.59 5.11 -2.13
CA ASN A 82 -10.68 4.21 -1.78
C ASN A 82 -10.45 2.86 -2.47
N VAL A 83 -9.65 2.01 -1.82
CA VAL A 83 -9.22 0.70 -2.35
C VAL A 83 -10.42 -0.22 -2.59
N HIS A 84 -11.46 -0.14 -1.77
CA HIS A 84 -12.65 -0.97 -1.91
C HIS A 84 -13.39 -0.63 -3.20
N THR A 85 -13.80 0.63 -3.38
CA THR A 85 -14.51 1.08 -4.58
C THR A 85 -13.66 0.91 -5.86
N ALA A 86 -12.35 1.12 -5.78
CA ALA A 86 -11.44 0.84 -6.89
C ALA A 86 -11.42 -0.65 -7.27
N ARG A 87 -11.50 -1.56 -6.29
CA ARG A 87 -11.56 -3.00 -6.52
C ARG A 87 -12.89 -3.42 -7.14
N GLU A 88 -14.01 -2.87 -6.66
CA GLU A 88 -15.32 -3.12 -7.24
C GLU A 88 -15.38 -2.70 -8.72
N LEU A 89 -14.82 -1.52 -9.03
CA LEU A 89 -14.68 -1.06 -10.42
C LEU A 89 -13.80 -2.01 -11.24
N ALA A 90 -12.64 -2.41 -10.72
CA ALA A 90 -11.77 -3.35 -11.41
C ALA A 90 -12.47 -4.70 -11.69
N THR A 91 -13.22 -5.23 -10.72
CA THR A 91 -14.03 -6.44 -10.86
C THR A 91 -15.10 -6.25 -11.94
N GLN A 92 -15.83 -5.13 -11.91
CA GLN A 92 -16.85 -4.84 -12.91
C GLN A 92 -16.28 -4.75 -14.32
N LEU A 93 -15.11 -4.14 -14.53
CA LEU A 93 -14.48 -4.05 -15.84
C LEU A 93 -14.09 -5.42 -16.42
N VAL A 94 -13.81 -6.41 -15.55
CA VAL A 94 -13.50 -7.78 -15.93
C VAL A 94 -14.76 -8.58 -16.20
N GLU A 95 -15.68 -8.63 -15.24
CA GLU A 95 -16.91 -9.43 -15.30
C GLU A 95 -17.85 -8.96 -16.41
N ASP A 96 -18.14 -7.66 -16.46
CA ASP A 96 -19.08 -7.07 -17.43
C ASP A 96 -18.42 -6.85 -18.80
N LYS A 97 -17.15 -7.26 -18.98
CA LYS A 97 -16.34 -7.07 -20.21
C LYS A 97 -16.41 -5.64 -20.77
N VAL A 98 -16.37 -4.65 -19.88
CA VAL A 98 -16.47 -3.24 -20.26
C VAL A 98 -15.31 -2.87 -21.19
N ALA A 99 -15.65 -2.25 -22.33
CA ALA A 99 -14.68 -1.77 -23.30
C ALA A 99 -13.82 -0.65 -22.71
N ILE A 100 -12.51 -0.86 -22.69
CA ILE A 100 -11.51 0.13 -22.28
C ILE A 100 -10.87 0.69 -23.56
N PRO A 101 -10.76 2.03 -23.71
CA PRO A 101 -10.02 2.61 -24.83
C PRO A 101 -8.57 2.11 -24.86
N LEU A 102 -8.09 1.66 -26.03
CA LEU A 102 -6.77 1.04 -26.18
C LEU A 102 -5.61 1.89 -25.63
N ALA A 103 -5.69 3.20 -25.82
CA ALA A 103 -4.71 4.16 -25.29
C ALA A 103 -4.59 4.14 -23.76
N HIS A 104 -5.64 3.71 -23.05
CA HIS A 104 -5.69 3.69 -21.58
C HIS A 104 -5.52 2.29 -20.99
N CYS A 105 -5.66 1.22 -21.78
CA CYS A 105 -5.62 -0.16 -21.29
C CYS A 105 -4.36 -0.46 -20.44
N GLY A 106 -3.17 -0.21 -21.00
CA GLY A 106 -1.91 -0.45 -20.26
C GLY A 106 -1.81 0.39 -18.98
N ARG A 107 -2.30 1.63 -18.99
CA ARG A 107 -2.25 2.51 -17.82
C ARG A 107 -3.23 2.08 -16.73
N ILE A 108 -4.45 1.67 -17.08
CA ILE A 108 -5.45 1.16 -16.12
C ILE A 108 -4.95 -0.14 -15.48
N ILE A 109 -4.41 -1.07 -16.29
CA ILE A 109 -3.79 -2.31 -15.78
C ILE A 109 -2.67 -1.98 -14.79
N ALA A 110 -1.80 -1.02 -15.13
CA ALA A 110 -0.73 -0.59 -14.23
C ALA A 110 -1.27 0.00 -12.91
N LEU A 111 -2.35 0.77 -12.93
CA LEU A 111 -2.98 1.34 -11.73
C LEU A 111 -3.60 0.26 -10.83
N PHE A 112 -4.29 -0.72 -11.40
CA PHE A 112 -4.82 -1.85 -10.64
C PHE A 112 -3.72 -2.74 -10.07
N ALA A 113 -2.65 -2.98 -10.83
CA ALA A 113 -1.49 -3.71 -10.34
C ALA A 113 -0.79 -2.98 -9.18
N VAL A 114 -0.72 -1.64 -9.21
CA VAL A 114 -0.19 -0.83 -8.09
C VAL A 114 -1.01 -1.00 -6.80
N GLN A 115 -2.33 -1.18 -6.92
CA GLN A 115 -3.22 -1.41 -5.78
C GLN A 115 -3.27 -2.87 -5.32
N GLY A 116 -2.51 -3.76 -5.98
CA GLY A 116 -2.49 -5.19 -5.64
C GLY A 116 -3.71 -5.96 -6.09
N PHE A 117 -4.49 -5.45 -7.06
CA PHE A 117 -5.65 -6.16 -7.63
C PHE A 117 -5.18 -7.21 -8.65
N ALA A 118 -4.48 -8.23 -8.17
CA ALA A 118 -3.76 -9.20 -8.99
C ALA A 118 -4.68 -9.92 -9.99
N SER A 119 -5.79 -10.48 -9.51
CA SER A 119 -6.74 -11.23 -10.35
C SER A 119 -7.30 -10.36 -11.47
N GLN A 120 -7.74 -9.13 -11.14
CA GLN A 120 -8.33 -8.21 -12.12
C GLN A 120 -7.28 -7.69 -13.10
N ALA A 121 -6.08 -7.33 -12.62
CA ALA A 121 -5.00 -6.84 -13.47
C ALA A 121 -4.51 -7.92 -14.45
N ARG A 122 -4.40 -9.18 -14.01
CA ARG A 122 -4.08 -10.33 -14.87
C ARG A 122 -5.18 -10.59 -15.90
N ALA A 123 -6.43 -10.69 -15.46
CA ALA A 123 -7.55 -10.96 -16.37
C ALA A 123 -7.67 -9.89 -17.47
N LEU A 124 -7.49 -8.61 -17.12
CA LEU A 124 -7.45 -7.53 -18.10
C LEU A 124 -6.23 -7.65 -19.02
N TRP A 125 -5.04 -7.93 -18.49
CA TRP A 125 -3.85 -8.08 -19.33
C TRP A 125 -3.98 -9.25 -20.30
N GLU A 126 -4.40 -10.44 -19.85
CA GLU A 126 -4.60 -11.63 -20.69
C GLU A 126 -5.67 -11.37 -21.76
N ARG A 127 -6.79 -10.72 -21.40
CA ARG A 127 -7.86 -10.35 -22.35
C ARG A 127 -7.33 -9.59 -23.56
N TYR A 128 -6.44 -8.62 -23.36
CA TYR A 128 -5.90 -7.80 -24.45
C TYR A 128 -4.61 -8.37 -25.06
N ALA A 129 -3.79 -9.08 -24.28
CA ALA A 129 -2.58 -9.72 -24.77
C ALA A 129 -2.89 -10.88 -25.72
N ASP A 130 -3.99 -11.59 -25.48
CA ASP A 130 -4.46 -12.71 -26.29
C ASP A 130 -5.51 -12.29 -27.34
N SER A 131 -5.71 -10.98 -27.54
CA SER A 131 -6.59 -10.46 -28.60
C SER A 131 -6.06 -10.85 -29.99
N ALA A 132 -6.97 -11.22 -30.88
CA ALA A 132 -6.66 -11.49 -32.29
C ALA A 132 -6.20 -10.22 -33.03
N ASP A 133 -6.60 -9.04 -32.56
CA ASP A 133 -6.13 -7.77 -33.11
C ASP A 133 -4.72 -7.45 -32.58
N ALA A 134 -3.73 -7.55 -33.47
CA ALA A 134 -2.33 -7.23 -33.18
C ALA A 134 -2.15 -5.80 -32.65
N THR A 135 -3.04 -4.87 -33.01
CA THR A 135 -3.04 -3.49 -32.52
C THR A 135 -3.36 -3.45 -31.03
N GLU A 136 -4.45 -4.09 -30.61
CA GLU A 136 -4.84 -4.17 -29.20
C GLU A 136 -3.74 -4.82 -28.36
N ARG A 137 -3.21 -5.96 -28.84
CA ARG A 137 -2.09 -6.66 -28.20
C ARG A 137 -0.89 -5.74 -28.01
N ARG A 138 -0.53 -4.96 -29.03
CA ARG A 138 0.63 -4.05 -28.98
C ARG A 138 0.46 -2.92 -27.95
N TYR A 139 -0.75 -2.37 -27.80
CA TYR A 139 -1.04 -1.31 -26.83
C TYR A 139 -0.90 -1.78 -25.38
N VAL A 140 -1.19 -3.05 -25.10
CA VAL A 140 -1.10 -3.61 -23.74
C VAL A 140 0.25 -4.23 -23.46
N VAL A 141 0.69 -5.15 -24.33
CA VAL A 141 1.96 -5.87 -24.16
C VAL A 141 3.15 -4.93 -24.28
N GLY A 142 3.06 -3.88 -25.12
CA GLY A 142 4.11 -2.87 -25.29
C GLY A 142 4.12 -1.77 -24.23
N HIS A 143 3.26 -1.81 -23.19
CA HIS A 143 3.18 -0.74 -22.19
C HIS A 143 4.14 -0.98 -21.02
N SER A 144 5.24 -0.23 -20.96
CA SER A 144 6.33 -0.43 -19.99
C SER A 144 5.89 -0.35 -18.54
N ALA A 145 5.00 0.60 -18.20
CA ALA A 145 4.47 0.72 -16.84
C ALA A 145 3.58 -0.46 -16.44
N ALA A 146 2.82 -1.05 -17.38
CA ALA A 146 1.96 -2.20 -17.09
C ALA A 146 2.84 -3.42 -16.80
N MET A 147 3.80 -3.67 -17.70
CA MET A 147 4.79 -4.73 -17.54
C MET A 147 5.49 -4.64 -16.18
N LEU A 148 6.07 -3.48 -15.83
CA LEU A 148 6.80 -3.33 -14.57
C LEU A 148 5.94 -3.59 -13.33
N ARG A 149 4.68 -3.13 -13.35
CA ARG A 149 3.78 -3.29 -12.20
C ARG A 149 3.27 -4.72 -12.08
N LEU A 150 2.96 -5.37 -13.18
CA LEU A 150 2.56 -6.78 -13.18
C LEU A 150 3.72 -7.68 -12.75
N VAL A 151 4.92 -7.53 -13.34
CA VAL A 151 6.11 -8.30 -12.95
C VAL A 151 6.40 -8.10 -11.46
N SER A 152 6.42 -6.85 -10.97
CA SER A 152 6.61 -6.58 -9.54
C SER A 152 5.53 -7.19 -8.66
N LEU A 153 4.27 -7.12 -9.05
CA LEU A 153 3.16 -7.64 -8.25
C LEU A 153 3.24 -9.17 -8.13
N PHE A 154 3.37 -9.85 -9.26
CA PHE A 154 3.32 -11.31 -9.31
C PHE A 154 4.59 -11.98 -8.77
N THR A 155 5.77 -11.38 -8.94
CA THR A 155 6.98 -11.84 -8.25
C THR A 155 6.85 -11.68 -6.73
N ASN A 156 6.25 -10.59 -6.24
CA ASN A 156 6.02 -10.44 -4.81
C ASN A 156 5.04 -11.49 -4.30
N LEU A 157 3.92 -11.73 -4.99
CA LEU A 157 2.94 -12.75 -4.61
C LEU A 157 3.55 -14.16 -4.57
N SER A 158 4.42 -14.49 -5.52
CA SER A 158 5.20 -15.73 -5.52
C SER A 158 6.09 -15.84 -4.25
N LYS A 159 6.86 -14.80 -3.91
CA LYS A 159 7.66 -14.76 -2.67
C LYS A 159 6.82 -14.91 -1.40
N TRP A 160 5.65 -14.28 -1.34
CA TRP A 160 4.72 -14.39 -0.21
C TRP A 160 4.11 -15.78 -0.08
N ALA A 161 3.79 -16.43 -1.20
CA ALA A 161 3.32 -17.81 -1.22
C ALA A 161 4.40 -18.73 -0.64
N HIS A 162 5.66 -18.54 -1.03
CA HIS A 162 6.81 -19.28 -0.53
C HIS A 162 7.01 -19.11 0.98
N SER A 163 7.05 -17.86 1.49
CA SER A 163 7.32 -17.59 2.91
C SER A 163 6.22 -18.07 3.85
N ARG A 164 4.99 -18.26 3.35
CA ARG A 164 3.86 -18.80 4.13
C ARG A 164 3.87 -20.32 4.22
N ALA A 165 4.87 -21.01 3.68
CA ALA A 165 4.97 -22.45 3.82
C ALA A 165 5.28 -22.78 5.30
N PRO A 166 4.45 -23.60 5.98
CA PRO A 166 4.79 -24.00 7.33
C PRO A 166 6.17 -24.64 7.30
N ALA A 167 7.07 -24.18 8.17
CA ALA A 167 8.43 -24.70 8.23
C ALA A 167 8.37 -26.23 8.37
N PRO A 168 9.11 -27.00 7.54
CA PRO A 168 9.15 -28.45 7.64
C PRO A 168 9.67 -28.82 9.04
N GLY A 169 8.76 -29.28 9.91
CA GLY A 169 9.08 -29.60 11.31
C GLY A 169 8.22 -28.87 12.37
N SER A 170 7.26 -28.03 12.01
CA SER A 170 6.27 -27.54 12.98
C SER A 170 5.43 -28.72 13.49
N ALA A 171 5.66 -29.12 14.76
CA ALA A 171 5.05 -30.27 15.43
C ALA A 171 3.50 -30.25 15.45
N ALA A 172 2.87 -29.13 15.08
CA ALA A 172 1.43 -29.02 14.93
C ALA A 172 0.85 -29.85 13.76
N ALA A 173 1.68 -30.33 12.83
CA ALA A 173 1.22 -31.08 11.65
C ALA A 173 1.13 -32.62 11.84
N ILE A 174 1.49 -33.15 13.01
CA ILE A 174 1.60 -34.61 13.22
C ILE A 174 0.25 -35.27 13.56
N SER A 175 -0.81 -34.51 13.87
CA SER A 175 -2.06 -35.09 14.42
C SER A 175 -3.23 -35.30 13.44
N GLU A 176 -3.14 -34.95 12.16
CA GLU A 176 -4.25 -35.14 11.19
C GLU A 176 -3.76 -35.77 9.86
N GLY A 177 -3.57 -37.09 9.88
CA GLY A 177 -2.86 -37.86 8.86
C GLY A 177 -3.55 -38.13 7.52
N VAL A 178 -4.57 -37.38 7.07
CA VAL A 178 -5.28 -37.74 5.81
C VAL A 178 -5.52 -36.60 4.80
N SER A 179 -5.27 -35.31 5.13
CA SER A 179 -5.60 -34.19 4.21
C SER A 179 -4.42 -33.28 3.81
N VAL A 180 -3.19 -33.57 4.24
CA VAL A 180 -2.03 -32.67 4.04
C VAL A 180 -1.53 -32.62 2.59
N SER A 181 -1.59 -33.74 1.86
CA SER A 181 -0.99 -33.83 0.51
C SER A 181 -1.68 -32.97 -0.55
N LYS A 182 -3.01 -32.73 -0.44
CA LYS A 182 -3.75 -31.90 -1.41
C LYS A 182 -3.42 -30.40 -1.27
N ASN A 183 -3.28 -29.91 -0.04
CA ASN A 183 -3.00 -28.50 0.23
C ASN A 183 -1.59 -28.07 -0.21
N VAL A 184 -0.61 -28.97 -0.12
CA VAL A 184 0.77 -28.68 -0.59
C VAL A 184 0.80 -28.55 -2.12
N GLN A 185 0.14 -29.45 -2.85
CA GLN A 185 0.11 -29.41 -4.32
C GLN A 185 -0.62 -28.19 -4.89
N GLU A 186 -1.76 -27.79 -4.31
CA GLU A 186 -2.48 -26.59 -4.75
C GLU A 186 -1.66 -25.32 -4.51
N LYS A 187 -0.86 -25.30 -3.44
CA LYS A 187 -0.02 -24.16 -3.11
C LYS A 187 1.17 -24.01 -4.05
N ASP A 188 1.89 -25.10 -4.33
CA ASP A 188 3.02 -25.10 -5.26
C ASP A 188 2.57 -24.72 -6.68
N LYS A 189 1.38 -25.18 -7.07
CA LYS A 189 0.76 -24.78 -8.35
C LYS A 189 0.52 -23.26 -8.40
N THR A 190 0.07 -22.67 -7.29
CA THR A 190 -0.22 -21.23 -7.21
C THR A 190 1.05 -20.38 -7.26
N GLU A 191 2.11 -20.79 -6.54
CA GLU A 191 3.40 -20.10 -6.55
C GLU A 191 4.04 -20.10 -7.95
N ASN A 192 4.07 -21.27 -8.58
CA ASN A 192 4.61 -21.43 -9.94
C ASN A 192 3.79 -20.67 -10.98
N ASP A 193 2.46 -20.62 -10.85
CA ASP A 193 1.58 -19.86 -11.73
C ASP A 193 1.86 -18.35 -11.66
N PHE A 194 2.06 -17.78 -10.47
CA PHE A 194 2.42 -16.36 -10.33
C PHE A 194 3.77 -16.04 -10.97
N TRP A 195 4.78 -16.88 -10.73
CA TRP A 195 6.10 -16.68 -11.35
C TRP A 195 6.03 -16.80 -12.88
N ALA A 196 5.39 -17.86 -13.39
CA ALA A 196 5.22 -18.09 -14.82
C ALA A 196 4.47 -16.94 -15.51
N PHE A 197 3.44 -16.39 -14.87
CA PHE A 197 2.74 -15.21 -15.38
C PHE A 197 3.66 -13.98 -15.44
N ALA A 198 4.47 -13.73 -14.40
CA ALA A 198 5.42 -12.62 -14.41
C ALA A 198 6.46 -12.75 -15.55
N GLU A 199 6.97 -13.96 -15.79
CA GLU A 199 7.87 -14.23 -16.91
C GLU A 199 7.20 -14.03 -18.26
N ARG A 200 5.97 -14.53 -18.44
CA ARG A 200 5.18 -14.32 -19.68
C ARG A 200 5.00 -12.84 -19.98
N VAL A 201 4.65 -12.01 -19.00
CA VAL A 201 4.50 -10.56 -19.17
C VAL A 201 5.82 -9.90 -19.58
N TYR A 202 6.93 -10.28 -18.93
CA TYR A 202 8.26 -9.77 -19.25
C TYR A 202 8.70 -10.16 -20.67
N ASP A 203 8.58 -11.43 -21.04
CA ASP A 203 9.05 -11.94 -22.33
C ASP A 203 8.20 -11.37 -23.48
N ALA A 204 6.88 -11.26 -23.30
CA ALA A 204 6.01 -10.60 -24.26
C ALA A 204 6.37 -9.12 -24.47
N PHE A 205 6.62 -8.35 -23.39
CA PHE A 205 7.08 -6.96 -23.53
C PHE A 205 8.44 -6.90 -24.23
N ARG A 206 9.40 -7.75 -23.84
CA ARG A 206 10.73 -7.82 -24.46
C ARG A 206 10.66 -8.10 -25.95
N GLU A 207 9.79 -8.99 -26.39
CA GLU A 207 9.56 -9.31 -27.81
C GLU A 207 9.15 -8.06 -28.59
N THR A 208 8.20 -7.28 -28.07
CA THR A 208 7.74 -6.02 -28.73
C THR A 208 8.81 -4.93 -28.83
N ARG A 209 9.94 -5.08 -28.12
CA ARG A 209 11.05 -4.11 -28.09
C ARG A 209 12.29 -4.56 -28.86
N GLN A 210 12.25 -5.71 -29.52
CA GLN A 210 13.37 -6.13 -30.38
C GLN A 210 13.39 -5.33 -31.70
N PRO A 211 14.59 -4.99 -32.22
CA PRO A 211 15.90 -5.13 -31.60
C PRO A 211 16.12 -4.07 -30.50
N LEU A 212 16.63 -4.48 -29.33
CA LEU A 212 16.80 -3.58 -28.18
C LEU A 212 17.62 -2.34 -28.50
N ARG A 213 18.59 -2.42 -29.42
CA ARG A 213 19.43 -1.29 -29.88
C ARG A 213 18.62 -0.08 -30.38
N ARG A 214 17.40 -0.29 -30.91
CA ARG A 214 16.51 0.76 -31.41
C ARG A 214 15.39 1.12 -30.43
N ALA A 215 15.22 0.36 -29.35
CA ALA A 215 14.18 0.60 -28.35
C ALA A 215 14.41 1.94 -27.63
N HIS A 216 13.32 2.59 -27.22
CA HIS A 216 13.39 3.85 -26.48
C HIS A 216 14.13 3.65 -25.15
N HIS A 217 14.82 4.70 -24.68
CA HIS A 217 15.57 4.69 -23.42
C HIS A 217 14.76 4.11 -22.23
N PHE A 218 13.54 4.62 -22.05
CA PHE A 218 12.61 4.15 -21.01
C PHE A 218 12.25 2.66 -21.11
N ASP A 219 12.17 2.08 -22.31
CA ASP A 219 11.85 0.67 -22.48
C ASP A 219 13.03 -0.22 -22.09
N VAL A 220 14.25 0.17 -22.44
CA VAL A 220 15.47 -0.55 -22.05
C VAL A 220 15.67 -0.47 -20.53
N ASN A 221 15.42 0.69 -19.92
CA ASN A 221 15.44 0.83 -18.46
C ASN A 221 14.36 -0.03 -17.80
N ALA A 222 13.13 -0.06 -18.34
CA ALA A 222 12.07 -0.94 -17.84
C ALA A 222 12.46 -2.43 -17.92
N LEU A 223 13.10 -2.87 -19.01
CA LEU A 223 13.62 -4.23 -19.13
C LEU A 223 14.70 -4.53 -18.09
N ALA A 224 15.63 -3.61 -17.86
CA ALA A 224 16.66 -3.78 -16.85
C ALA A 224 16.03 -4.01 -15.46
N ARG A 225 15.06 -3.16 -15.09
CA ARG A 225 14.32 -3.26 -13.83
C ARG A 225 13.57 -4.57 -13.69
N ALA A 226 12.79 -4.93 -14.70
CA ALA A 226 12.00 -6.16 -14.68
C ALA A 226 12.90 -7.40 -14.60
N SER A 227 14.05 -7.37 -15.28
CA SER A 227 15.06 -8.42 -15.19
C SER A 227 15.56 -8.58 -13.76
N PHE A 228 15.90 -7.49 -13.06
CA PHE A 228 16.34 -7.58 -11.67
C PHE A 228 15.23 -8.06 -10.72
N ILE A 229 13.98 -7.63 -10.93
CA ILE A 229 12.85 -8.12 -10.14
C ILE A 229 12.71 -9.65 -10.27
N LEU A 230 12.87 -10.17 -11.48
CA LEU A 230 12.84 -11.61 -11.79
C LEU A 230 14.14 -12.35 -11.41
N GLY A 231 15.11 -11.71 -10.76
CA GLY A 231 16.41 -12.33 -10.44
C GLY A 231 17.30 -12.59 -11.65
N ARG A 232 16.94 -12.09 -12.85
CA ARG A 232 17.70 -12.22 -14.09
C ARG A 232 18.80 -11.15 -14.17
N VAL A 233 19.83 -11.28 -13.32
CA VAL A 233 20.91 -10.28 -13.17
C VAL A 233 21.66 -10.03 -14.49
N THR A 234 22.01 -11.08 -15.24
CA THR A 234 22.79 -10.96 -16.49
C THR A 234 22.04 -10.17 -17.57
N PRO A 235 20.78 -10.49 -17.93
CA PRO A 235 19.98 -9.64 -18.82
C PRO A 235 19.83 -8.20 -18.32
N GLY A 236 19.64 -7.99 -17.01
CA GLY A 236 19.51 -6.65 -16.44
C GLY A 236 20.78 -5.82 -16.60
N LEU A 237 21.94 -6.39 -16.31
CA LEU A 237 23.25 -5.74 -16.53
C LEU A 237 23.53 -5.48 -18.01
N ALA A 238 23.12 -6.38 -18.91
CA ALA A 238 23.25 -6.18 -20.35
C ALA A 238 22.42 -4.98 -20.83
N ALA A 239 21.19 -4.83 -20.34
CA ALA A 239 20.34 -3.68 -20.62
C ALA A 239 20.94 -2.36 -20.07
N LEU A 240 21.46 -2.36 -18.84
CA LEU A 240 22.15 -1.19 -18.28
C LEU A 240 23.41 -0.81 -19.07
N ARG A 241 24.23 -1.79 -19.48
CA ARG A 241 25.41 -1.56 -20.33
C ARG A 241 25.00 -0.95 -21.68
N LEU A 242 23.88 -1.39 -22.25
CA LEU A 242 23.35 -0.82 -23.49
C LEU A 242 22.93 0.65 -23.29
N LEU A 243 22.32 1.01 -22.17
CA LEU A 243 21.99 2.41 -21.83
C LEU A 243 23.26 3.27 -21.75
N LEU A 244 24.28 2.80 -21.03
CA LEU A 244 25.56 3.50 -20.89
C LEU A 244 26.31 3.63 -22.22
N ALA A 245 26.30 2.57 -23.05
CA ALA A 245 26.97 2.55 -24.35
C ALA A 245 26.39 3.57 -25.34
N ARG A 246 25.11 3.92 -25.21
CA ARG A 246 24.46 4.93 -26.07
C ARG A 246 24.90 6.36 -25.76
N ARG A 247 25.74 6.57 -24.73
CA ARG A 247 26.14 7.90 -24.23
C ARG A 247 24.95 8.79 -23.89
N SER A 248 23.76 8.22 -23.69
CA SER A 248 22.66 8.93 -23.07
C SER A 248 23.06 9.20 -21.62
N ALA A 249 23.05 10.45 -21.21
CA ALA A 249 23.30 10.79 -19.81
C ALA A 249 22.24 10.04 -18.97
N PRO A 250 22.65 9.13 -18.05
CA PRO A 250 21.69 8.38 -17.27
C PRO A 250 20.84 9.36 -16.47
N ASP A 251 19.53 9.21 -16.59
CA ASP A 251 18.62 10.00 -15.77
C ASP A 251 18.63 9.48 -14.33
N LEU A 252 17.99 10.22 -13.44
CA LEU A 252 17.90 9.84 -12.03
C LEU A 252 17.19 8.49 -11.83
N HIS A 253 16.29 8.12 -12.73
CA HIS A 253 15.60 6.83 -12.65
C HIS A 253 16.57 5.69 -12.97
N ASP A 254 17.39 5.79 -14.01
CA ASP A 254 18.39 4.76 -14.34
C ASP A 254 19.37 4.54 -13.20
N VAL A 255 19.84 5.64 -12.60
CA VAL A 255 20.73 5.57 -11.43
C VAL A 255 20.05 4.87 -10.27
N ASN A 256 18.78 5.18 -10.00
CA ASN A 256 18.02 4.52 -8.93
C ASN A 256 17.83 3.00 -9.18
N VAL A 257 17.79 2.55 -10.43
CA VAL A 257 17.73 1.11 -10.77
C VAL A 257 19.05 0.43 -10.44
N ALA A 258 20.16 0.96 -10.94
CA ALA A 258 21.49 0.44 -10.61
C ALA A 258 21.76 0.50 -9.10
N LEU A 259 21.31 1.56 -8.44
CA LEU A 259 21.42 1.74 -7.00
C LEU A 259 20.61 0.71 -6.22
N THR A 260 19.44 0.29 -6.71
CA THR A 260 18.64 -0.76 -6.07
C THR A 260 19.40 -2.08 -6.05
N LEU A 261 19.93 -2.50 -7.20
CA LEU A 261 20.76 -3.71 -7.29
C LEU A 261 22.00 -3.62 -6.40
N LEU A 262 22.69 -2.47 -6.44
CA LEU A 262 23.89 -2.29 -5.63
C LEU A 262 23.57 -2.26 -4.13
N ALA A 263 22.45 -1.67 -3.73
CA ALA A 263 22.03 -1.60 -2.34
C ALA A 263 21.63 -2.98 -1.80
N GLU A 264 21.00 -3.82 -2.63
CA GLU A 264 20.63 -5.19 -2.28
C GLU A 264 21.83 -6.06 -1.91
N HIS A 265 22.96 -5.91 -2.62
CA HIS A 265 24.15 -6.71 -2.36
C HIS A 265 25.20 -6.00 -1.49
N ALA A 266 25.31 -4.69 -1.59
CA ALA A 266 26.35 -3.88 -0.93
C ALA A 266 25.83 -2.48 -0.53
N PRO A 267 25.04 -2.37 0.57
CA PRO A 267 24.45 -1.10 1.02
C PRO A 267 25.47 0.04 1.19
N HIS A 268 26.68 -0.27 1.67
CA HIS A 268 27.76 0.71 1.82
C HIS A 268 28.27 1.26 0.48
N ALA A 269 28.39 0.42 -0.55
CA ALA A 269 28.79 0.85 -1.88
C ALA A 269 27.71 1.75 -2.50
N ALA A 270 26.45 1.38 -2.32
CA ALA A 270 25.30 2.18 -2.71
C ALA A 270 25.27 3.54 -1.99
N ALA A 271 25.55 3.57 -0.68
CA ALA A 271 25.65 4.81 0.09
C ALA A 271 26.75 5.74 -0.45
N ARG A 272 27.93 5.20 -0.79
CA ARG A 272 29.00 5.97 -1.44
C ARG A 272 28.57 6.52 -2.79
N LEU A 273 27.81 5.75 -3.57
CA LEU A 273 27.25 6.20 -4.85
C LEU A 273 26.30 7.39 -4.65
N VAL A 274 25.35 7.30 -3.71
CA VAL A 274 24.41 8.39 -3.38
C VAL A 274 25.15 9.66 -2.96
N VAL A 275 26.19 9.53 -2.12
CA VAL A 275 27.01 10.68 -1.71
C VAL A 275 27.82 11.25 -2.89
N GLY A 276 28.31 10.37 -3.77
CA GLY A 276 29.06 10.74 -4.97
C GLY A 276 28.22 11.42 -6.05
N MET A 277 26.91 11.16 -6.12
CA MET A 277 26.00 11.80 -7.08
C MET A 277 26.05 13.33 -6.96
N ALA A 278 25.99 13.85 -5.74
CA ALA A 278 26.03 15.29 -5.49
C ALA A 278 27.33 15.95 -6.01
N ARG A 279 28.47 15.25 -5.89
CA ARG A 279 29.77 15.73 -6.40
C ARG A 279 29.83 15.79 -7.93
N ARG A 280 28.99 15.02 -8.61
CA ARG A 280 28.90 14.94 -10.08
C ARG A 280 27.76 15.79 -10.65
N GLY A 281 27.14 16.65 -9.85
CA GLY A 281 26.00 17.47 -10.27
C GLY A 281 24.67 16.70 -10.38
N LEU A 282 24.64 15.42 -9.99
CA LEU A 282 23.40 14.64 -9.92
C LEU A 282 22.76 14.80 -8.54
N ARG A 283 21.53 15.31 -8.50
CA ARG A 283 20.78 15.45 -7.25
C ARG A 283 20.11 14.11 -6.91
N ALA A 284 20.64 13.42 -5.90
CA ALA A 284 19.97 12.27 -5.31
C ALA A 284 18.60 12.71 -4.74
N ASP A 285 17.56 11.92 -5.00
CA ASP A 285 16.21 12.21 -4.53
C ASP A 285 15.82 11.34 -3.32
N ALA A 286 14.57 11.49 -2.89
CA ALA A 286 13.99 10.70 -1.82
C ALA A 286 14.02 9.19 -2.12
N ALA A 287 13.93 8.79 -3.40
CA ALA A 287 14.00 7.40 -3.80
C ALA A 287 15.43 6.86 -3.71
N SER A 288 16.44 7.63 -4.11
CA SER A 288 17.86 7.25 -3.99
C SER A 288 18.22 6.94 -2.53
N PHE A 289 17.96 7.87 -1.61
CA PHE A 289 18.21 7.65 -0.18
C PHE A 289 17.33 6.54 0.36
N GLY A 290 16.05 6.53 -0.02
CA GLY A 290 15.07 5.57 0.45
C GLY A 290 15.45 4.12 0.16
N THR A 291 15.96 3.84 -1.03
CA THR A 291 16.43 2.53 -1.45
C THR A 291 17.61 2.06 -0.62
N VAL A 292 18.64 2.89 -0.44
CA VAL A 292 19.83 2.49 0.34
C VAL A 292 19.50 2.31 1.82
N ILE A 293 18.69 3.22 2.38
CA ILE A 293 18.22 3.12 3.77
C ILE A 293 17.43 1.82 3.97
N HIS A 294 16.56 1.47 3.02
CA HIS A 294 15.78 0.23 3.08
C HIS A 294 16.68 -1.00 3.15
N HIS A 295 17.61 -1.16 2.21
CA HIS A 295 18.48 -2.34 2.20
C HIS A 295 19.48 -2.35 3.36
N ALA A 296 19.97 -1.20 3.82
CA ALA A 296 20.76 -1.12 5.05
C ALA A 296 19.96 -1.63 6.26
N ALA A 297 18.68 -1.26 6.38
CA ALA A 297 17.80 -1.75 7.44
C ALA A 297 17.52 -3.25 7.33
N VAL A 298 17.32 -3.78 6.11
CA VAL A 298 17.16 -5.22 5.87
C VAL A 298 18.42 -5.99 6.30
N HIS A 299 19.61 -5.41 6.09
CA HIS A 299 20.88 -5.99 6.52
C HIS A 299 21.18 -5.78 8.02
N GLY A 300 20.28 -5.17 8.78
CA GLY A 300 20.48 -4.88 10.20
C GLY A 300 21.50 -3.77 10.50
N ASP A 301 21.89 -2.97 9.50
CA ASP A 301 22.88 -1.92 9.65
C ASP A 301 22.24 -0.59 10.09
N GLY A 302 21.84 -0.53 11.36
CA GLY A 302 21.24 0.66 11.97
C GLY A 302 22.15 1.89 11.96
N ALA A 303 23.47 1.70 11.98
CA ALA A 303 24.44 2.78 11.95
C ALA A 303 24.42 3.50 10.59
N LEU A 304 24.46 2.74 9.49
CA LEU A 304 24.35 3.27 8.14
C LEU A 304 22.99 3.94 7.90
N VAL A 305 21.90 3.34 8.39
CA VAL A 305 20.56 3.96 8.34
C VAL A 305 20.56 5.33 8.99
N GLY A 306 21.06 5.45 10.23
CA GLY A 306 21.14 6.72 10.93
C GLY A 306 22.01 7.76 10.22
N ALA A 307 23.15 7.34 9.65
CA ALA A 307 24.03 8.20 8.88
C ALA A 307 23.35 8.73 7.60
N LEU A 308 22.65 7.87 6.86
CA LEU A 308 21.93 8.24 5.64
C LEU A 308 20.75 9.16 5.91
N ILE A 309 20.00 8.97 7.00
CA ILE A 309 18.91 9.87 7.41
C ILE A 309 19.46 11.27 7.71
N ARG A 310 20.53 11.37 8.50
CA ARG A 310 21.19 12.66 8.78
C ARG A 310 21.69 13.31 7.51
N ARG A 311 22.29 12.53 6.60
CA ARG A 311 22.78 13.04 5.32
C ARG A 311 21.66 13.54 4.43
N ALA A 312 20.56 12.79 4.29
CA ALA A 312 19.38 13.20 3.52
C ALA A 312 18.83 14.55 4.01
N ARG A 313 18.71 14.71 5.33
CA ARG A 313 18.31 16.00 5.95
C ARG A 313 19.30 17.12 5.65
N ALA A 314 20.60 16.86 5.75
CA ALA A 314 21.64 17.86 5.48
C ALA A 314 21.65 18.34 4.01
N VAL A 315 21.21 17.50 3.07
CA VAL A 315 21.07 17.88 1.65
C VAL A 315 19.66 18.36 1.28
N GLY A 316 18.77 18.51 2.26
CA GLY A 316 17.39 18.98 2.04
C GLY A 316 16.48 17.98 1.33
N VAL A 317 16.81 16.68 1.34
CA VAL A 317 16.00 15.63 0.70
C VAL A 317 15.04 15.04 1.73
N PRO A 318 13.72 15.26 1.61
CA PRO A 318 12.74 14.64 2.50
C PRO A 318 12.70 13.14 2.24
N LEU A 319 12.62 12.34 3.30
CA LEU A 319 12.43 10.89 3.16
C LEU A 319 11.01 10.59 2.70
N SER A 320 10.88 9.61 1.82
CA SER A 320 9.57 9.19 1.33
C SER A 320 8.76 8.47 2.41
N TYR A 321 7.43 8.55 2.30
CA TYR A 321 6.48 7.78 3.10
C TYR A 321 6.86 6.29 3.16
N LYS A 322 7.19 5.73 1.99
CA LYS A 322 7.53 4.32 1.83
C LYS A 322 8.79 3.95 2.63
N THR A 323 9.82 4.79 2.59
CA THR A 323 11.06 4.58 3.35
C THR A 323 10.79 4.56 4.84
N LEU A 324 10.07 5.57 5.34
CA LEU A 324 9.74 5.69 6.76
C LEU A 324 8.83 4.55 7.22
N GLY A 325 7.87 4.14 6.38
CA GLY A 325 7.02 2.98 6.66
C GLY A 325 7.77 1.65 6.70
N THR A 326 8.83 1.47 5.90
CA THR A 326 9.66 0.27 6.01
C THR A 326 10.55 0.30 7.25
N LEU A 327 11.08 1.47 7.62
CA LEU A 327 11.83 1.62 8.88
C LEU A 327 10.94 1.33 10.09
N LEU A 328 9.71 1.83 10.08
CA LEU A 328 8.72 1.54 11.12
C LEU A 328 8.45 0.05 11.24
N ARG A 329 8.17 -0.64 10.12
CA ARG A 329 7.99 -2.10 10.10
C ARG A 329 9.19 -2.84 10.67
N ARG A 330 10.41 -2.44 10.32
CA ARG A 330 11.61 -3.05 10.89
C ARG A 330 11.71 -2.84 12.39
N VAL A 331 11.40 -1.64 12.88
CA VAL A 331 11.33 -1.33 14.31
C VAL A 331 10.23 -2.15 15.01
N PHE A 332 9.17 -2.57 14.31
CA PHE A 332 8.15 -3.47 14.86
C PHE A 332 8.65 -4.92 14.94
N GLU A 333 9.37 -5.39 13.92
CA GLU A 333 9.95 -6.75 13.85
C GLU A 333 11.04 -7.02 14.89
N GLU A 334 11.75 -6.00 15.38
CA GLU A 334 12.78 -6.15 16.44
C GLU A 334 12.21 -6.66 17.78
N GLY A 335 10.89 -6.88 17.88
CA GLY A 335 10.13 -7.00 19.13
C GLY A 335 9.53 -8.37 19.31
N GLY A 336 10.22 -9.19 20.08
CA GLY A 336 9.83 -10.56 20.38
C GLY A 336 9.16 -10.73 21.74
N GLU A 337 8.69 -11.94 21.97
CA GLU A 337 8.26 -12.42 23.28
C GLU A 337 9.43 -12.31 24.27
N GLY A 338 9.17 -11.76 25.46
CA GLY A 338 10.22 -11.49 26.46
C GLY A 338 10.92 -10.14 26.35
N GLU A 339 10.45 -9.22 25.48
CA GLU A 339 10.97 -7.86 25.43
C GLU A 339 10.83 -7.17 26.80
N THR A 340 11.95 -6.64 27.31
CA THR A 340 11.94 -5.86 28.56
C THR A 340 11.20 -4.54 28.36
N ARG A 341 10.58 -4.03 29.43
CA ARG A 341 9.87 -2.73 29.39
C ARG A 341 10.77 -1.61 28.88
N GLU A 342 12.04 -1.59 29.25
CA GLU A 342 13.01 -0.59 28.81
C GLU A 342 13.26 -0.65 27.29
N ALA A 343 13.41 -1.86 26.73
CA ALA A 343 13.55 -2.06 25.31
C ALA A 343 12.30 -1.59 24.55
N ALA A 344 11.10 -1.92 25.05
CA ALA A 344 9.83 -1.45 24.50
C ALA A 344 9.71 0.08 24.54
N CYS A 345 10.12 0.74 25.63
CA CYS A 345 10.17 2.21 25.70
C CYS A 345 11.19 2.80 24.72
N GLY A 346 12.37 2.17 24.56
CA GLY A 346 13.37 2.58 23.57
C GLY A 346 12.85 2.49 22.14
N ARG A 347 12.12 1.42 21.83
CA ARG A 347 11.44 1.21 20.54
C ARG A 347 10.35 2.25 20.30
N LEU A 348 9.48 2.49 21.28
CA LEU A 348 8.43 3.51 21.17
C LEU A 348 9.01 4.89 20.86
N ARG A 349 10.15 5.27 21.48
CA ARG A 349 10.85 6.53 21.17
C ARG A 349 11.30 6.60 19.72
N ARG A 350 11.83 5.50 19.15
CA ARG A 350 12.19 5.43 17.72
C ARG A 350 10.95 5.57 16.82
N VAL A 351 9.85 4.90 17.16
CA VAL A 351 8.58 5.00 16.43
C VAL A 351 8.04 6.43 16.44
N LEU A 352 7.99 7.09 17.61
CA LEU A 352 7.56 8.48 17.74
C LEU A 352 8.41 9.41 16.85
N ALA A 353 9.74 9.29 16.90
CA ALA A 353 10.62 10.10 16.07
C ALA A 353 10.40 9.90 14.55
N LEU A 354 10.05 8.69 14.12
CA LEU A 354 9.74 8.38 12.72
C LEU A 354 8.35 8.91 12.32
N VAL A 355 7.35 8.79 13.20
CA VAL A 355 5.99 9.32 12.98
C VAL A 355 6.01 10.86 12.95
N ASP A 356 6.74 11.51 13.86
CA ASP A 356 6.90 12.97 13.87
C ASP A 356 7.55 13.46 12.56
N ALA A 357 8.54 12.72 12.04
CA ALA A 357 9.14 13.02 10.75
C ALA A 357 8.13 12.89 9.59
N LEU A 358 7.22 11.91 9.64
CA LEU A 358 6.14 11.74 8.65
C LEU A 358 5.12 12.88 8.70
N VAL A 359 4.69 13.25 9.91
CA VAL A 359 3.73 14.33 10.12
C VAL A 359 4.32 15.67 9.69
N GLY A 360 5.62 15.91 9.96
CA GLY A 360 6.32 17.12 9.55
C GLY A 360 6.35 17.33 8.03
N VAL A 361 6.37 16.25 7.23
CA VAL A 361 6.27 16.32 5.76
C VAL A 361 4.83 16.25 5.24
N ARG A 362 3.83 16.41 6.12
CA ARG A 362 2.38 16.31 5.82
C ARG A 362 1.98 14.98 5.18
N GLN A 363 2.72 13.91 5.45
CA GLN A 363 2.36 12.58 4.97
C GLN A 363 1.59 11.85 6.06
N VAL A 364 0.35 11.50 5.75
CA VAL A 364 -0.53 10.79 6.67
C VAL A 364 -0.26 9.28 6.59
N PRO A 365 0.12 8.64 7.71
CA PRO A 365 0.25 7.19 7.78
C PRO A 365 -1.01 6.41 7.42
N SER A 366 -0.81 5.19 6.90
CA SER A 366 -1.90 4.24 6.66
C SER A 366 -2.49 3.74 7.98
N PRO A 367 -3.78 3.37 8.00
CA PRO A 367 -4.42 2.84 9.20
C PRO A 367 -3.72 1.61 9.77
N GLU A 368 -3.21 0.72 8.91
CA GLU A 368 -2.45 -0.47 9.32
C GLU A 368 -1.19 -0.11 10.10
N MET A 369 -0.40 0.85 9.60
CA MET A 369 0.78 1.35 10.33
C MET A 369 0.37 2.04 11.64
N GLY A 370 -0.80 2.68 11.65
CA GLY A 370 -1.44 3.18 12.87
C GLY A 370 -1.68 2.09 13.91
N ARG A 371 -2.22 0.94 13.50
CA ARG A 371 -2.47 -0.21 14.39
C ARG A 371 -1.15 -0.74 14.97
N ASP A 372 -0.12 -0.89 14.15
CA ASP A 372 1.19 -1.35 14.62
C ASP A 372 1.81 -0.38 15.64
N CYS A 373 1.72 0.93 15.39
CA CYS A 373 2.18 1.95 16.34
C CYS A 373 1.42 1.86 17.67
N VAL A 374 0.11 1.61 17.63
CA VAL A 374 -0.69 1.39 18.85
C VAL A 374 -0.20 0.17 19.60
N VAL A 375 0.05 -0.96 18.92
CA VAL A 375 0.56 -2.19 19.56
C VAL A 375 1.89 -1.93 20.25
N VAL A 376 2.83 -1.23 19.60
CA VAL A 376 4.11 -0.85 20.23
C VAL A 376 3.91 0.04 21.46
N ALA A 377 3.02 1.04 21.38
CA ALA A 377 2.73 1.91 22.51
C ALA A 377 2.08 1.17 23.68
N LEU A 378 1.20 0.19 23.40
CA LEU A 378 0.59 -0.65 24.42
C LEU A 378 1.63 -1.56 25.11
N ARG A 379 2.57 -2.14 24.34
CA ARG A 379 3.69 -2.93 24.89
C ARG A 379 4.64 -2.10 25.76
N ALA A 380 4.82 -0.83 25.41
CA ALA A 380 5.61 0.13 26.18
C ALA A 380 4.84 0.76 27.37
N ASP A 381 3.66 0.23 27.71
CA ASP A 381 2.81 0.70 28.80
C ASP A 381 2.48 2.21 28.72
N ASN A 382 2.20 2.72 27.52
CA ASN A 382 1.91 4.14 27.29
C ASN A 382 0.54 4.35 26.62
N ALA A 383 -0.53 4.49 27.42
CA ALA A 383 -1.89 4.66 26.91
C ALA A 383 -2.06 5.95 26.10
N ARG A 384 -1.36 7.03 26.49
CA ARG A 384 -1.47 8.33 25.82
C ARG A 384 -0.93 8.27 24.39
N ALA A 385 0.23 7.64 24.20
CA ALA A 385 0.80 7.43 22.87
C ALA A 385 -0.09 6.49 22.03
N ALA A 386 -0.58 5.40 22.63
CA ALA A 386 -1.49 4.47 21.96
C ALA A 386 -2.76 5.18 21.47
N PHE A 387 -3.42 5.97 22.32
CA PHE A 387 -4.57 6.78 21.92
C PHE A 387 -4.22 7.82 20.85
N GLY A 388 -3.08 8.50 20.98
CA GLY A 388 -2.61 9.49 20.02
C GLY A 388 -2.42 8.89 18.61
N PHE A 389 -1.78 7.73 18.52
CA PHE A 389 -1.60 7.01 17.26
C PHE A 389 -2.94 6.58 16.66
N TRP A 390 -3.84 6.02 17.46
CA TRP A 390 -5.17 5.63 17.00
C TRP A 390 -5.94 6.82 16.43
N ARG A 391 -6.00 7.93 17.16
CA ARG A 391 -6.71 9.15 16.73
C ARG A 391 -6.10 9.75 15.46
N LEU A 392 -4.77 9.78 15.37
CA LEU A 392 -4.08 10.39 14.23
C LEU A 392 -4.19 9.54 12.95
N MET A 393 -4.08 8.22 13.08
CA MET A 393 -3.82 7.32 11.94
C MET A 393 -4.96 6.34 11.63
N VAL A 394 -5.84 6.05 12.58
CA VAL A 394 -6.87 5.00 12.44
C VAL A 394 -8.29 5.58 12.42
N ASP A 395 -8.57 6.55 13.29
CA ASP A 395 -9.90 7.16 13.41
C ASP A 395 -10.38 7.78 12.08
N GLY A 396 -11.61 7.45 11.68
CA GLY A 396 -12.24 7.85 10.41
C GLY A 396 -11.65 7.24 9.13
N LYS A 397 -10.62 6.39 9.21
CA LYS A 397 -9.94 5.79 8.03
C LYS A 397 -10.06 4.27 7.94
N ALA A 398 -10.60 3.64 8.97
CA ALA A 398 -10.95 2.23 8.99
C ALA A 398 -12.38 2.08 9.48
N GLU A 399 -13.06 1.03 9.01
CA GLU A 399 -14.46 0.78 9.33
C GLU A 399 -14.65 0.62 10.84
N TRP A 400 -15.59 1.38 11.40
CA TRP A 400 -15.81 1.42 12.84
C TRP A 400 -16.12 0.04 13.46
N GLY A 401 -16.81 -0.81 12.70
CA GLY A 401 -17.20 -2.17 13.06
C GLY A 401 -16.15 -3.24 12.75
N ASP A 402 -15.01 -2.88 12.14
CA ASP A 402 -13.93 -3.84 11.86
C ASP A 402 -13.49 -4.52 13.16
N THR A 403 -13.43 -5.85 13.13
CA THR A 403 -13.17 -6.65 14.33
C THR A 403 -11.80 -6.30 14.93
N ALA A 404 -10.79 -6.11 14.10
CA ALA A 404 -9.45 -5.72 14.57
C ALA A 404 -9.45 -4.32 15.19
N GLN A 405 -10.19 -3.36 14.62
CA GLN A 405 -10.33 -2.02 15.20
C GLN A 405 -11.10 -2.03 16.53
N VAL A 406 -12.16 -2.83 16.66
CA VAL A 406 -12.90 -2.98 17.93
C VAL A 406 -12.00 -3.56 19.02
N GLN A 407 -11.23 -4.60 18.71
CA GLN A 407 -10.26 -5.18 19.65
C GLN A 407 -9.20 -4.16 20.07
N LEU A 408 -8.66 -3.40 19.11
CA LEU A 408 -7.65 -2.38 19.37
C LEU A 408 -8.19 -1.26 20.28
N ARG A 409 -9.41 -0.77 20.03
CA ARG A 409 -10.04 0.27 20.87
C ARG A 409 -10.26 -0.22 22.30
N ARG A 410 -10.73 -1.46 22.48
CA ARG A 410 -10.90 -2.08 23.80
C ARG A 410 -9.57 -2.20 24.53
N ALA A 411 -8.49 -2.58 23.85
CA ALA A 411 -7.15 -2.66 24.44
C ALA A 411 -6.65 -1.29 24.91
N ILE A 412 -6.80 -0.24 24.07
CA ILE A 412 -6.46 1.14 24.45
C ILE A 412 -7.29 1.57 25.66
N ALA A 413 -8.61 1.36 25.63
CA ALA A 413 -9.50 1.73 26.72
C ALA A 413 -9.14 1.03 28.04
N GLY A 414 -8.82 -0.26 27.99
CA GLY A 414 -8.34 -1.02 29.15
C GLY A 414 -7.08 -0.40 29.75
N LYS A 415 -6.11 0.00 28.91
CA LYS A 415 -4.89 0.66 29.37
C LYS A 415 -5.14 2.06 29.93
N VAL A 416 -5.98 2.88 29.28
CA VAL A 416 -6.40 4.21 29.75
C VAL A 416 -7.04 4.13 31.14
N ARG A 417 -7.93 3.14 31.38
CA ARG A 417 -8.54 2.92 32.70
C ARG A 417 -7.51 2.59 33.77
N ARG A 418 -6.56 1.71 33.48
CA ARG A 418 -5.48 1.34 34.42
C ARG A 418 -4.62 2.56 34.80
N GLU A 419 -4.17 3.33 33.82
CA GLU A 419 -3.36 4.53 34.07
C GLU A 419 -4.15 5.64 34.77
N TRP A 420 -5.45 5.78 34.48
CA TRP A 420 -6.33 6.71 35.19
C TRP A 420 -6.51 6.29 36.66
N GLY A 421 -6.76 5.01 36.94
CA GLY A 421 -6.86 4.48 38.31
C GLY A 421 -5.55 4.61 39.10
N ALA A 422 -4.41 4.54 38.43
CA ALA A 422 -3.08 4.75 39.02
C ALA A 422 -2.69 6.23 39.16
N GLY A 423 -3.55 7.19 38.78
CA GLY A 423 -3.25 8.62 38.84
C GLY A 423 -2.23 9.13 37.80
N LEU A 424 -1.84 8.29 36.83
CA LEU A 424 -0.89 8.64 35.75
C LEU A 424 -1.56 9.46 34.64
N LEU A 425 -2.88 9.37 34.50
CA LEU A 425 -3.68 10.15 33.57
C LEU A 425 -4.71 11.02 34.30
N GLN A 426 -4.77 12.30 33.90
CA GLN A 426 -5.71 13.28 34.43
C GLN A 426 -7.16 12.92 34.06
N GLY A 427 -8.08 13.03 35.04
CA GLY A 427 -9.47 12.60 34.91
C GLY A 427 -10.23 13.16 33.70
N PRO A 428 -10.19 14.48 33.40
CA PRO A 428 -10.86 15.03 32.23
C PRO A 428 -10.34 14.45 30.91
N GLY A 429 -9.02 14.28 30.78
CA GLY A 429 -8.38 13.72 29.59
C GLY A 429 -8.73 12.25 29.39
N ALA A 430 -8.65 11.43 30.45
CA ALA A 430 -8.99 10.01 30.39
C ALA A 430 -10.45 9.78 29.99
N ARG A 431 -11.40 10.56 30.53
CA ARG A 431 -12.82 10.47 30.17
C ARG A 431 -13.08 10.83 28.71
N ALA A 432 -12.42 11.87 28.19
CA ALA A 432 -12.52 12.25 26.78
C ALA A 432 -12.00 11.13 25.86
N MET A 433 -10.85 10.53 26.19
CA MET A 433 -10.29 9.41 25.45
C MET A 433 -11.26 8.21 25.42
N LEU A 434 -11.81 7.81 26.57
CA LEU A 434 -12.75 6.69 26.66
C LEU A 434 -14.02 6.91 25.83
N ARG A 435 -14.59 8.12 25.85
CA ARG A 435 -15.76 8.45 25.01
C ARG A 435 -15.45 8.34 23.52
N MET A 436 -14.31 8.86 23.07
CA MET A 436 -13.89 8.76 21.67
C MET A 436 -13.65 7.31 21.22
N LEU A 437 -13.19 6.45 22.14
CA LEU A 437 -13.03 5.02 21.87
C LEU A 437 -14.37 4.26 21.84
N GLY A 438 -15.50 4.92 22.11
CA GLY A 438 -16.84 4.32 22.13
C GLY A 438 -17.19 3.64 23.46
N GLU A 439 -16.45 3.92 24.53
CA GLU A 439 -16.70 3.34 25.85
C GLU A 439 -17.67 4.20 26.65
N ARG A 440 -18.58 3.54 27.39
CA ARG A 440 -19.46 4.20 28.36
C ARG A 440 -18.65 4.56 29.61
N VAL A 441 -18.60 5.84 29.95
CA VAL A 441 -17.98 6.34 31.19
C VAL A 441 -19.08 6.50 32.22
N ALA A 442 -19.06 5.70 33.30
CA ALA A 442 -20.03 5.82 34.39
C ALA A 442 -19.92 7.22 35.03
N ALA A 443 -21.05 7.93 35.09
CA ALA A 443 -21.15 9.20 35.79
C ALA A 443 -21.07 8.95 37.30
N GLY A 444 -19.88 9.04 37.89
CA GLY A 444 -19.69 8.87 39.34
C GLY A 444 -18.41 8.16 39.76
N ALA A 445 -17.67 7.54 38.82
CA ALA A 445 -16.36 6.96 39.14
C ALA A 445 -15.30 8.06 39.23
N THR A 446 -15.32 8.85 40.30
CA THR A 446 -14.12 9.55 40.78
C THR A 446 -13.21 8.50 41.39
N PRO A 447 -11.93 8.39 40.99
CA PRO A 447 -11.00 7.51 41.68
C PRO A 447 -10.95 7.99 43.13
N THR A 448 -11.48 7.18 44.04
CA THR A 448 -11.45 7.43 45.47
C THR A 448 -9.99 7.38 45.90
N GLY A 449 -9.33 8.54 45.86
CA GLY A 449 -7.94 8.74 46.30
C GLY A 449 -7.77 8.64 47.82
N GLU A 450 -8.77 8.15 48.55
CA GLU A 450 -8.74 7.95 49.99
C GLU A 450 -8.38 6.49 50.28
N GLY A 451 -7.08 6.18 50.16
CA GLY A 451 -6.56 4.85 50.42
C GLY A 451 -5.12 4.88 50.91
N GLY A 452 -4.92 5.15 52.20
CA GLY A 452 -3.77 4.60 52.93
C GLY A 452 -2.63 5.53 53.27
N GLY A 453 -2.89 6.59 54.04
CA GLY A 453 -1.92 7.02 55.05
C GLY A 453 -1.86 5.97 56.17
N ARG A 454 -1.08 4.90 55.97
CA ARG A 454 -0.65 4.02 57.08
C ARG A 454 0.35 4.85 57.89
N ARG A 455 -0.12 5.40 59.02
CA ARG A 455 0.76 5.81 60.12
C ARG A 455 1.33 4.53 60.72
N ASP A 456 2.63 4.37 60.63
CA ASP A 456 3.38 3.48 61.50
C ASP A 456 3.23 4.00 62.94
N GLY A 457 2.66 3.16 63.78
CA GLY A 457 2.68 3.27 65.23
C GLY A 457 3.02 1.89 65.77
N GLY A 458 4.26 1.72 66.20
CA GLY A 458 4.86 0.50 66.73
C GLY A 458 6.36 0.68 66.87
#